data_AF-A0A7W6M9B4-F1
#
_entry.id   AF-A0A7W6M9B4-F1
#
_cell.length_a   1.000
_cell.length_b   1.000
_cell.length_c   1.000
_cell.angle_alpha   90.00
_cell.angle_beta   90.00
_cell.angle_gamma   90.00
#
_symmetry.space_group_name_H-M   'P 1'
#
loop_
_entity.id
_entity.type
_entity.pdbx_description
1 polymer ?
#
loop_
_entity_poly.entity_id
_entity_poly.type
_entity_poly.pdbx_seq_one_letter_code
_entity_poly.pdbx_strand_id
1 'polypeptide(L)' 'MRIFMACITALGIAACGADGEPVTPTRDATITLSDAGVSGMARVGVNQGPVTVTMGVGL' A
#
# COMPACT_ATOMS: atom_id res chain seq x y z
N MET A 1 -2.27 -17.46 31.60
CA MET A 1 -1.13 -16.84 30.89
C MET A 1 -1.35 -16.62 29.39
N ARG A 2 -1.84 -17.60 28.61
CA ARG A 2 -2.02 -17.45 27.14
C ARG A 2 -2.93 -16.27 26.73
N ILE A 3 -4.06 -16.09 27.42
CA ILE A 3 -5.02 -15.00 27.16
C ILE A 3 -4.39 -13.63 27.43
N PHE A 4 -3.59 -13.52 28.49
CA PHE A 4 -2.93 -12.26 28.87
C PHE A 4 -1.90 -11.83 27.83
N MET A 5 -1.13 -12.78 27.27
CA MET A 5 -0.22 -12.49 26.16
C MET A 5 -0.97 -12.06 24.90
N ALA A 6 -2.06 -12.74 24.54
CA ALA A 6 -2.86 -12.39 23.37
C ALA A 6 -3.41 -10.95 23.44
N CYS A 7 -3.86 -10.51 24.62
CA CYS A 7 -4.29 -9.12 24.82
C CYS A 7 -3.14 -8.13 24.59
N ILE A 8 -1.96 -8.37 25.19
CA ILE A 8 -0.81 -7.47 25.02
C ILE A 8 -0.38 -7.38 23.54
N THR A 9 -0.41 -8.49 22.81
CA THR A 9 -0.07 -8.50 21.37
C THR A 9 -1.10 -7.72 20.55
N ALA A 10 -2.40 -7.88 20.85
CA ALA A 10 -3.46 -7.15 20.16
C ALA A 10 -3.38 -5.63 20.39
N LEU A 11 -3.10 -5.19 21.62
CA LEU A 11 -2.91 -3.77 21.93
C LEU A 11 -1.66 -3.18 21.25
N GLY A 12 -0.59 -3.97 21.10
CA GLY A 12 0.62 -3.53 20.38
C GLY A 12 0.40 -3.31 18.88
N ILE A 13 -0.46 -4.10 18.24
CA ILE A 13 -0.78 -3.98 16.81
C ILE A 13 -1.65 -2.76 16.53
N ALA A 14 -2.62 -2.46 17.41
CA ALA A 14 -3.46 -1.26 17.29
C ALA A 14 -2.62 0.03 17.41
N ALA A 15 -1.60 0.03 18.27
CA ALA A 15 -0.67 1.16 18.42
C ALA A 15 0.35 1.28 17.25
N CYS A 16 0.51 0.24 16.42
CA CYS A 16 1.43 0.20 15.28
C CYS A 16 0.80 0.68 13.95
N GLY A 17 -0.28 1.47 14.00
CA GLY A 17 -0.69 2.27 12.85
C GLY A 17 -1.69 1.62 11.90
N ALA A 18 -2.60 0.77 12.41
CA ALA A 18 -3.80 0.41 11.64
C ALA A 18 -4.62 1.65 11.23
N ASP A 19 -4.55 2.71 12.05
CA ASP A 19 -5.19 4.02 11.83
C ASP A 19 -4.15 5.16 11.79
N GLY A 20 -3.04 4.99 11.07
CA GLY A 20 -2.12 6.12 10.80
C GLY A 20 -2.82 7.22 10.00
N GLU A 21 -2.42 8.49 10.23
CA GLU A 21 -2.86 9.69 9.50
C GLU A 21 -3.01 9.38 7.98
N PRO A 22 -4.05 9.88 7.29
CA PRO A 22 -4.28 9.57 5.88
C PRO A 22 -3.05 9.89 5.03
N VAL A 23 -2.27 8.86 4.70
CA VAL A 23 -1.12 9.01 3.82
C VAL A 23 -1.60 9.09 2.39
N THR A 24 -1.31 10.21 1.73
CA THR A 24 -1.67 10.43 0.34
C THR A 24 -1.01 9.35 -0.52
N PRO A 25 -1.79 8.43 -1.11
CA PRO A 25 -1.23 7.42 -1.98
C PRO A 25 -0.76 8.08 -3.28
N THR A 26 0.39 7.65 -3.80
CA THR A 26 0.83 7.99 -5.15
C THR A 26 0.03 7.15 -6.14
N ARG A 27 -0.54 7.79 -7.16
CA ARG A 27 -1.29 7.12 -8.22
C ARG A 27 -0.70 7.50 -9.56
N ASP A 28 -0.17 6.51 -10.27
CA ASP A 28 0.39 6.68 -11.60
C ASP A 28 -0.39 5.83 -12.59
N ALA A 29 -0.88 6.44 -13.66
CA ALA A 29 -1.49 5.73 -14.78
C ALA A 29 -0.77 6.16 -16.05
N THR A 30 -0.28 5.19 -16.81
CA THR A 30 0.42 5.39 -18.07
C THR A 30 -0.30 4.62 -19.15
N ILE A 31 -0.70 5.33 -20.21
CA ILE A 31 -1.23 4.73 -21.43
C ILE A 31 -0.16 4.91 -22.50
N THR A 32 0.26 3.81 -23.14
CA THR A 32 1.21 3.85 -24.24
C THR A 32 0.51 3.45 -25.52
N LEU A 33 0.55 4.34 -26.51
CA LEU A 33 0.07 4.06 -27.86
C LEU A 33 1.29 3.89 -28.78
N SER A 34 1.28 2.83 -29.55
CA SER A 34 2.29 2.54 -30.56
C SER A 34 1.62 1.96 -31.81
N ASP A 35 2.32 1.93 -32.94
CA ASP A 35 1.85 1.25 -34.15
C ASP A 35 1.54 -0.24 -33.92
N ALA A 36 2.15 -0.86 -32.90
CA ALA A 36 1.91 -2.25 -32.52
C ALA A 36 0.68 -2.45 -31.61
N GLY A 37 0.04 -1.37 -31.14
CA GLY A 37 -1.14 -1.42 -30.29
C GLY A 37 -1.09 -0.50 -29.07
N VAL A 38 -2.03 -0.72 -28.14
CA VAL A 38 -2.21 0.05 -26.91
C VAL A 38 -1.88 -0.82 -25.72
N SER A 39 -1.03 -0.32 -24.83
CA SER A 39 -0.79 -0.91 -23.51
C SER A 39 -1.13 0.07 -22.41
N GLY A 40 -1.62 -0.46 -21.29
CA GLY A 40 -2.03 0.33 -20.13
C GLY A 40 -1.31 -0.16 -18.90
N MET A 41 -0.72 0.75 -18.13
CA MET A 41 -0.17 0.45 -16.80
C MET A 41 -0.78 1.38 -15.76
N ALA A 42 -1.20 0.81 -14.64
CA ALA A 42 -1.64 1.55 -13.48
C ALA A 42 -0.84 1.10 -12.26
N ARG A 43 -0.39 2.06 -11.44
CA ARG A 43 0.39 1.82 -10.23
C ARG A 43 -0.19 2.65 -9.09
N VAL A 44 -0.29 2.04 -7.92
CA VAL A 44 -0.69 2.69 -6.67
C VAL A 44 0.38 2.41 -5.64
N GLY A 45 0.91 3.46 -5.05
CA GLY A 45 1.93 3.41 -4.03
C GLY A 45 1.48 4.10 -2.74
N VAL A 46 1.95 3.59 -1.61
CA VAL A 46 1.84 4.25 -0.32
C VAL A 46 3.24 4.48 0.20
N ASN A 47 3.55 5.71 0.58
CA ASN A 47 4.84 6.07 1.15
C ASN A 47 4.63 6.61 2.57
N GLN A 48 5.09 5.85 3.57
CA GLN A 48 5.01 6.15 5.00
C GLN A 48 6.43 6.20 5.56
N GLY A 49 7.09 7.36 5.50
CA GLY A 49 8.46 7.53 5.98
C GLY A 49 9.45 6.60 5.24
N PRO A 50 10.16 5.68 5.93
CA PRO A 50 11.08 4.74 5.29
C PRO A 50 10.38 3.53 4.63
N VAL A 51 9.06 3.37 4.80
CA VAL A 51 8.30 2.24 4.25
C VAL A 51 7.57 2.67 2.99
N THR A 52 7.93 2.05 1.86
CA THR A 52 7.24 2.23 0.58
C THR A 52 6.63 0.92 0.13
N VAL A 53 5.32 0.91 -0.12
CA VAL A 53 4.61 -0.24 -0.69
C VAL A 53 4.01 0.20 -2.02
N THR A 54 4.36 -0.48 -3.10
CA THR A 54 3.83 -0.21 -4.44
C THR A 54 3.20 -1.46 -5.03
N MET A 55 2.01 -1.30 -5.61
CA MET A 55 1.32 -2.32 -6.38
C MET A 55 1.00 -1.77 -7.77
N GLY A 56 1.16 -2.60 -8.80
CA GLY A 56 0.86 -2.20 -10.17
C GLY A 56 0.20 -3.32 -10.96
N VAL A 57 -0.64 -2.94 -11.92
CA VAL A 57 -1.31 -3.81 -12.87
C VAL A 57 -1.11 -3.26 -14.28
N GLY A 58 -0.86 -4.14 -15.25
CA GLY A 58 -0.66 -3.77 -16.65
C GLY A 58 -1.40 -4.69 -17.60
N LEU A 59 -1.80 -4.15 -18.75
CA LEU A 59 -2.53 -4.81 -19.85
C LEU A 59 -1.77 -4.58 -21.16
#